data_AF-A0A212PZ98-F1
#
_entry.id   AF-A0A212PZ98-F1
#
_cell.length_a   1.000
_cell.length_b   1.000
_cell.length_c   1.000
_cell.angle_alpha   90.00
_cell.angle_beta   90.00
_cell.angle_gamma   90.00
#
_symmetry.space_group_name_H-M   'P 1'
#
loop_
_entity.id
_entity.type
_entity.pdbx_description
1 polymer ?
#
loop_
_entity_poly.entity_id
_entity_poly.type
_entity_poly.pdbx_seq_one_letter_code
_entity_poly.pdbx_strand_id
1 'polypeptide(L)'
;MSTEPMSGAPSPAPLSQRDQLLAILPWWIWFVGLAAFFVQDLHPLARRHALWGMGYNLALSVVFGCCPLLFITIAGVSRSEALQSLSVLGGLAAACLVSLLWAGVALLNTYAVLQNKGPWLQG
;
A
#
# COMPACT_ATOMS: atom_id res chain seq x y z
N MET A 1 -6.03 -39.47 31.98
CA MET A 1 -5.28 -38.29 31.49
C MET A 1 -6.08 -37.69 30.34
N SER A 2 -6.81 -36.61 30.60
CA SER A 2 -7.68 -35.96 29.62
C SER A 2 -6.85 -34.95 28.82
N THR A 3 -6.76 -35.14 27.50
CA THR A 3 -6.15 -34.16 26.58
C THR A 3 -7.23 -33.17 26.15
N GLU A 4 -7.43 -32.13 26.94
CA GLU A 4 -8.20 -30.98 26.46
C GLU A 4 -7.40 -30.27 25.36
N PRO A 5 -7.97 -30.05 24.16
CA PRO A 5 -7.34 -29.19 23.19
C PRO A 5 -7.32 -27.77 23.75
N MET A 6 -6.12 -27.20 23.89
CA MET A 6 -5.97 -25.81 24.32
C MET A 6 -6.83 -24.90 23.44
N SER A 7 -7.66 -24.12 24.13
CA SER A 7 -8.48 -23.02 23.64
C SER A 7 -7.84 -22.35 22.42
N GLY A 8 -8.50 -22.47 21.27
CA GLY A 8 -8.14 -21.73 20.07
C GLY A 8 -8.05 -20.26 20.43
N ALA A 9 -6.93 -19.62 20.06
CA ALA A 9 -6.71 -18.21 20.29
C ALA A 9 -7.99 -17.44 19.92
N PRO A 10 -8.45 -16.51 20.79
CA PRO A 10 -9.70 -15.80 20.56
C PRO A 10 -9.65 -15.18 19.17
N SER A 11 -10.60 -15.59 18.31
CA SER A 11 -10.78 -14.99 16.99
C SER A 11 -10.82 -13.48 17.20
N PRO A 12 -9.92 -12.69 16.56
CA PRO A 12 -9.88 -11.26 16.79
C PRO A 12 -11.26 -10.69 16.53
N ALA A 13 -11.76 -9.86 17.46
CA ALA A 13 -13.08 -9.28 17.34
C ALA A 13 -13.23 -8.63 15.95
N PRO A 14 -14.34 -8.87 15.24
CA PRO A 14 -14.52 -8.34 13.90
C PRO A 14 -14.41 -6.80 13.93
N LEU A 15 -13.63 -6.25 13.00
CA LEU A 15 -13.45 -4.80 12.88
C LEU A 15 -14.79 -4.08 12.73
N SER A 16 -14.93 -2.95 13.40
CA SER A 16 -16.06 -2.04 13.13
C SER A 16 -15.98 -1.51 11.69
N GLN A 17 -17.10 -1.11 11.09
CA GLN A 17 -17.11 -0.52 9.74
C GLN A 17 -16.18 0.70 9.63
N ARG A 18 -16.11 1.50 10.70
CA ARG A 18 -15.19 2.64 10.79
C ARG A 18 -13.73 2.19 10.70
N ASP A 19 -13.36 1.16 11.46
CA ASP A 19 -11.99 0.64 11.47
C ASP A 19 -11.62 -0.03 10.14
N GLN A 20 -12.57 -0.71 9.49
CA GLN A 20 -12.37 -1.28 8.15
C GLN A 20 -12.08 -0.18 7.13
N LEU A 21 -12.86 0.91 7.11
CA LEU A 21 -12.62 2.04 6.22
C LEU A 21 -11.25 2.68 6.46
N LEU A 22 -10.91 2.92 7.73
CA LEU A 22 -9.61 3.49 8.11
C LEU A 22 -8.43 2.54 7.88
N ALA A 23 -8.68 1.24 7.74
CA ALA A 23 -7.68 0.25 7.35
C ALA A 23 -7.52 0.15 5.82
N ILE A 24 -8.60 0.30 5.04
CA ILE A 24 -8.60 0.16 3.58
C ILE A 24 -8.11 1.43 2.89
N LEU A 25 -8.66 2.59 3.25
CA LEU A 25 -8.42 3.86 2.57
C LEU A 25 -6.92 4.23 2.46
N PRO A 26 -6.06 3.99 3.46
CA PRO A 26 -4.64 4.33 3.37
C PRO A 26 -3.87 3.56 2.28
N TRP A 27 -4.37 2.41 1.83
CA TRP A 27 -3.76 1.66 0.73
C TRP A 27 -4.01 2.31 -0.63
N TRP A 28 -5.17 2.93 -0.78
CA TRP A 28 -5.57 3.63 -2.00
C TRP A 28 -5.13 5.10 -1.98
N ILE A 29 -5.18 5.72 -0.81
CA ILE A 29 -4.98 7.15 -0.65
C ILE A 29 -4.13 7.39 0.59
N TRP A 30 -2.83 7.58 0.39
CA TRP A 30 -1.83 7.58 1.46
C TRP A 30 -2.08 8.66 2.54
N PHE A 31 -2.57 9.83 2.15
CA PHE A 31 -2.86 10.92 3.08
C PHE A 31 -4.07 10.63 3.99
N VAL A 32 -4.95 9.70 3.63
CA VAL A 32 -5.99 9.22 4.54
C VAL A 32 -5.38 8.42 5.70
N GLY A 33 -4.21 7.80 5.47
CA GLY A 33 -3.40 7.18 6.53
C GLY A 33 -3.01 8.17 7.64
N LEU A 34 -2.80 9.45 7.31
CA LEU A 34 -2.51 10.48 8.32
C LEU A 34 -3.68 10.69 9.27
N ALA A 35 -4.92 10.67 8.76
CA ALA A 35 -6.12 10.82 9.58
C ALA A 35 -6.27 9.70 10.61
N ALA A 36 -5.84 8.47 10.27
CA ALA A 36 -5.88 7.33 11.17
C ALA A 36 -4.98 7.49 12.42
N PHE A 37 -3.93 8.33 12.37
CA PHE A 37 -3.09 8.62 13.54
C PHE A 37 -3.78 9.52 14.58
N PHE A 38 -4.72 10.35 14.15
CA PHE A 38 -5.46 11.24 15.05
C PHE A 38 -6.67 10.55 15.71
N VAL A 39 -6.96 9.30 15.32
CA VAL A 39 -8.02 8.49 15.93
C VAL A 39 -7.48 7.74 17.15
N GLN A 40 -7.90 8.16 18.34
CA GLN A 40 -7.43 7.61 19.61
C GLN A 40 -7.89 6.15 19.83
N ASP A 41 -9.15 5.83 19.52
CA ASP A 41 -9.75 4.51 19.74
C ASP A 41 -9.68 3.57 18.52
N LEU A 42 -8.64 3.71 17.69
CA LEU A 42 -8.52 2.92 16.46
C LEU A 42 -8.12 1.47 16.78
N HIS A 43 -8.81 0.49 16.18
CA HIS A 43 -8.45 -0.92 16.34
C HIS A 43 -6.98 -1.17 15.96
N PRO A 44 -6.19 -1.94 16.74
CA PRO A 44 -4.76 -2.13 16.50
C PRO A 44 -4.46 -2.74 15.12
N LEU A 45 -5.36 -3.59 14.61
CA LEU A 45 -5.25 -4.14 13.26
C LEU A 45 -5.43 -3.05 12.19
N ALA A 46 -6.42 -2.17 12.33
CA ALA A 46 -6.62 -1.05 11.42
C ALA A 46 -5.44 -0.07 11.46
N ARG A 47 -4.87 0.18 12.64
CA ARG A 47 -3.65 0.99 12.79
C ARG A 47 -2.45 0.39 12.05
N ARG A 48 -2.27 -0.93 12.10
CA ARG A 48 -1.22 -1.63 11.32
C ARG A 48 -1.44 -1.45 9.81
N HIS A 49 -2.66 -1.63 9.31
CA HIS A 49 -2.97 -1.39 7.89
C HIS A 49 -2.73 0.07 7.49
N ALA A 50 -3.09 1.03 8.33
CA ALA A 50 -2.86 2.45 8.05
C ALA A 50 -1.36 2.78 7.97
N LEU A 51 -0.56 2.28 8.92
CA LEU A 51 0.90 2.42 8.92
C LEU A 51 1.55 1.83 7.68
N TRP A 52 1.19 0.58 7.34
CA TRP A 52 1.73 -0.11 6.18
C TRP A 52 1.29 0.53 4.86
N GLY A 53 0.01 0.88 4.73
CA GLY A 53 -0.50 1.58 3.56
C GLY A 53 0.19 2.93 3.35
N MET A 54 0.40 3.69 4.41
CA MET A 54 1.14 4.96 4.34
C MET A 54 2.61 4.74 3.95
N GLY A 55 3.31 3.82 4.62
CA GLY A 55 4.72 3.53 4.33
C GLY A 55 4.94 2.99 2.91
N TYR A 56 4.07 2.10 2.44
CA TYR A 56 4.11 1.56 1.09
C TYR A 56 3.91 2.65 0.02
N ASN A 57 2.87 3.47 0.16
CA ASN A 57 2.61 4.55 -0.79
C ASN A 57 3.70 5.64 -0.77
N LEU A 58 4.28 5.94 0.40
CA LEU A 58 5.43 6.84 0.51
C LEU A 58 6.65 6.27 -0.23
N ALA A 59 6.97 4.99 -0.01
CA ALA A 59 8.07 4.32 -0.70
C ALA A 59 7.87 4.30 -2.23
N LEU A 60 6.65 3.99 -2.69
CA LEU A 60 6.25 4.09 -4.10
C LEU A 60 6.46 5.50 -4.65
N SER A 61 6.03 6.53 -3.92
CA SER A 61 6.17 7.93 -4.33
C SER A 61 7.63 8.34 -4.48
N VAL A 62 8.52 7.85 -3.62
CA VAL A 62 9.96 8.12 -3.73
C VAL A 62 10.56 7.38 -4.92
N VAL A 63 10.35 6.06 -5.03
CA VAL A 63 10.94 5.25 -6.12
C VAL A 63 10.47 5.74 -7.49
N PHE A 64 9.17 6.00 -7.63
CA PHE A 64 8.58 6.38 -8.90
C PHE A 64 8.42 7.88 -9.11
N GLY A 65 8.69 8.72 -8.10
CA GLY A 65 8.90 10.14 -8.28
C GLY A 65 10.33 10.46 -8.74
N CYS A 66 11.33 9.75 -8.23
CA CYS A 66 12.74 9.97 -8.58
C CYS A 66 13.14 9.35 -9.93
N CYS A 67 12.59 8.18 -10.31
CA CYS A 67 12.89 7.53 -11.59
C CYS A 67 12.54 8.39 -12.82
N PRO A 68 11.34 8.99 -12.96
CA PRO A 68 10.99 9.83 -14.10
C PRO A 68 11.88 11.08 -14.21
N LEU A 69 12.24 11.69 -13.07
CA LEU A 69 13.15 12.83 -13.04
C LEU A 69 14.52 12.46 -13.63
N LEU A 70 15.07 11.30 -13.26
CA LEU A 70 16.32 10.79 -13.81
C LEU A 70 16.24 10.58 -15.33
N PHE A 71 15.19 9.93 -15.83
CA PHE A 71 14.98 9.73 -17.27
C PHE A 71 14.85 11.05 -18.04
N ILE A 72 14.11 12.02 -17.49
CA ILE A 72 13.96 13.36 -18.10
C ILE A 72 15.30 14.10 -18.13
N THR A 73 16.11 14.05 -17.06
CA THR A 73 17.44 14.65 -17.06
C THR A 73 18.38 14.01 -18.08
N ILE A 74 18.39 12.68 -18.20
CA ILE A 74 19.24 11.98 -19.18
C ILE A 74 18.83 12.33 -20.60
N ALA A 75 17.52 12.33 -20.90
CA ALA A 75 16.99 12.70 -22.20
C ALA A 75 17.24 14.18 -22.54
N GLY A 76 17.09 15.08 -21.56
CA GLY A 76 17.33 16.52 -21.72
C GLY A 76 18.80 16.87 -21.98
N VAL A 77 19.74 16.17 -21.33
CA VAL A 77 21.18 16.39 -21.54
C VAL A 77 21.65 15.82 -22.88
N SER A 78 21.05 14.73 -23.36
CA SER A 78 21.53 14.02 -24.55
C SER A 78 21.19 14.69 -25.90
N ARG A 79 20.26 15.65 -25.95
CA ARG A 79 19.76 16.31 -27.20
C ARG A 79 19.40 15.35 -28.35
N SER A 80 19.07 14.10 -28.05
CA SER A 80 18.77 13.05 -29.05
C SER A 80 17.28 12.73 -29.02
N GLU A 81 16.62 12.86 -30.18
CA GLU A 81 15.18 12.55 -30.33
C GLU A 81 14.88 11.07 -30.08
N ALA A 82 15.78 10.17 -30.46
CA ALA A 82 15.63 8.73 -30.21
C ALA A 82 15.63 8.41 -28.71
N LEU A 83 16.52 9.04 -27.94
CA LEU A 83 16.59 8.88 -26.48
C LEU A 83 15.40 9.55 -25.77
N GLN A 84 14.91 10.67 -26.28
CA GLN A 84 13.65 11.26 -25.79
C GLN A 84 12.47 10.32 -26.01
N SER A 85 12.29 9.78 -27.21
CA SER A 85 11.21 8.85 -27.51
C SER A 85 11.27 7.58 -26.64
N LEU A 86 12.47 7.00 -26.47
CA LEU A 86 12.70 5.87 -25.57
C LEU A 86 12.41 6.22 -24.10
N SER A 87 12.75 7.44 -23.65
CA SER A 87 12.45 7.88 -22.28
C SER A 87 10.95 8.01 -22.01
N VAL A 88 10.16 8.44 -23.00
CA VAL A 88 8.69 8.54 -22.90
C VAL A 88 8.07 7.15 -22.85
N LEU A 89 8.49 6.25 -23.75
CA LEU A 89 8.02 4.86 -23.79
C LEU A 89 8.39 4.09 -22.50
N GLY A 90 9.63 4.25 -22.04
CA GLY A 90 10.10 3.68 -20.78
C GLY A 90 9.35 4.25 -19.57
N GLY A 91 9.11 5.56 -19.54
CA GLY A 91 8.31 6.22 -18.51
C GLY A 91 6.87 5.71 -18.47
N LEU A 92 6.24 5.55 -19.63
CA LEU A 92 4.88 5.00 -19.73
C LEU A 92 4.82 3.54 -19.25
N ALA A 93 5.75 2.69 -19.70
CA ALA A 93 5.81 1.30 -19.29
C ALA A 93 6.04 1.18 -17.77
N ALA A 94 6.94 1.99 -17.20
CA ALA A 94 7.16 2.07 -15.77
C ALA A 94 5.89 2.52 -15.03
N ALA A 95 5.22 3.58 -15.49
CA ALA A 95 3.97 4.06 -14.88
C ALA A 95 2.84 3.01 -14.92
N CYS A 96 2.73 2.25 -16.00
CA CYS A 96 1.80 1.11 -16.09
C CYS A 96 2.14 0.02 -15.04
N LEU A 97 3.41 -0.40 -14.96
CA LEU A 97 3.86 -1.42 -14.00
C LEU A 97 3.61 -0.97 -12.55
N VAL A 98 3.89 0.30 -12.25
CA VAL A 98 3.61 0.94 -10.96
C VAL A 98 2.14 0.84 -10.60
N SER A 99 1.29 1.24 -11.54
CA SER A 99 -0.15 1.30 -11.32
C SER A 99 -0.72 -0.09 -11.06
N LEU A 100 -0.23 -1.10 -11.78
CA LEU A 100 -0.59 -2.51 -11.57
C LEU A 100 -0.10 -3.04 -10.22
N LEU A 101 1.14 -2.76 -9.83
CA LEU A 101 1.69 -3.17 -8.53
C LEU A 101 0.96 -2.49 -7.38
N TRP A 102 0.74 -1.18 -7.48
CA TRP A 102 -0.03 -0.42 -6.50
C TRP A 102 -1.45 -0.96 -6.35
N ALA A 103 -2.19 -1.12 -7.46
CA ALA A 103 -3.55 -1.62 -7.43
C ALA A 103 -3.61 -3.06 -6.89
N GLY A 104 -2.67 -3.92 -7.28
CA GLY A 104 -2.58 -5.30 -6.80
C GLY A 104 -2.36 -5.37 -5.28
N VAL A 105 -1.46 -4.55 -4.75
CA VAL A 105 -1.20 -4.46 -3.30
C VAL A 105 -2.39 -3.85 -2.56
N ALA A 106 -3.02 -2.82 -3.11
CA ALA A 106 -4.19 -2.19 -2.50
C ALA A 106 -5.38 -3.16 -2.44
N LEU A 107 -5.63 -3.93 -3.50
CA LEU A 107 -6.66 -4.97 -3.54
C LEU A 107 -6.35 -6.11 -2.57
N LEU A 108 -5.11 -6.61 -2.54
CA LEU A 108 -4.68 -7.66 -1.62
C LEU A 108 -4.92 -7.25 -0.16
N ASN A 109 -4.55 -6.03 0.20
CA ASN A 109 -4.71 -5.55 1.57
C ASN A 109 -6.15 -5.15 1.89
N THR A 110 -6.94 -4.72 0.91
CA THR A 110 -8.39 -4.56 1.07
C THR A 110 -9.03 -5.91 1.41
N TYR A 111 -8.68 -6.96 0.66
CA TYR A 111 -9.12 -8.32 0.94
C TYR A 111 -8.65 -8.81 2.31
N ALA A 112 -7.41 -8.52 2.71
CA ALA A 112 -6.90 -8.87 4.04
C ALA A 112 -7.73 -8.24 5.16
N VAL A 113 -8.09 -6.95 5.05
CA VAL A 113 -8.98 -6.27 6.02
C VAL A 113 -10.35 -6.94 6.08
N LEU A 114 -10.94 -7.28 4.92
CA LEU A 114 -12.24 -7.95 4.87
C LEU A 114 -12.21 -9.33 5.53
N GLN A 115 -11.06 -10.00 5.54
CA GLN A 115 -10.84 -11.28 6.22
C GLN A 115 -10.40 -11.13 7.68
N ASN A 116 -10.41 -9.91 8.25
CA ASN A 116 -9.86 -9.61 9.58
C ASN A 116 -8.41 -10.10 9.77
N LYS A 117 -7.62 -10.09 8.69
CA LYS A 117 -6.20 -10.42 8.70
C LYS A 117 -5.37 -9.14 8.74
N GLY A 118 -4.14 -9.24 9.22
CA GLY A 118 -3.16 -8.18 9.11
C GLY A 118 -2.70 -7.91 7.68
N PRO A 119 -1.89 -6.86 7.48
CA PRO A 119 -1.36 -6.50 6.17
C PRO A 119 -0.59 -7.66 5.56
N TRP A 120 -0.67 -7.80 4.24
CA TRP A 120 -0.08 -8.94 3.50
C TRP A 120 -0.64 -10.31 3.92
N LEU A 121 -1.87 -10.36 4.42
CA LEU A 121 -2.56 -11.57 4.90
C LEU A 121 -1.90 -12.25 6.11
N GLN A 122 -1.11 -11.49 6.88
CA GLN A 122 -0.51 -11.98 8.12
C GLN A 122 -1.61 -12.29 9.16
N GLY A 123 -1.50 -13.44 9.82
CA GLY A 123 -2.42 -13.90 10.87
C GLY A 123 -2.13 -13.28 12.22
#